data_AF-A0A918XTS2-F1
#
_entry.id   AF-A0A918XTS2-F1
#
_cell.length_a   1.000
_cell.length_b   1.000
_cell.length_c   1.000
_cell.angle_alpha   90.00
_cell.angle_beta   90.00
_cell.angle_gamma   90.00
#
_symmetry.space_group_name_H-M   'P 1'
#
loop_
_entity.id
_entity.type
_entity.pdbx_description
1 polymer ?
#
loop_
_entity_poly.entity_id
_entity_poly.type
_entity_poly.pdbx_seq_one_letter_code
_entity_poly.pdbx_strand_id
1 'polypeptide(L)' 'MPGAMRWRTPIGGLAILVGLALYAVAAATLGGALPDNALLQAVYYLAAGLLWIFPAVWIMGWARRDDGES' A
#
# COMPACT_ATOMS: atom_id res chain seq x y z
N MET A 1 7.67 11.16 -33.55
CA MET A 1 7.24 9.77 -33.30
C MET A 1 6.20 9.78 -32.19
N PRO A 2 5.08 9.05 -32.32
CA PRO A 2 3.88 9.22 -31.49
C PRO A 2 4.13 8.79 -30.03
N GLY A 3 3.63 9.57 -29.06
CA GLY A 3 3.72 9.28 -27.63
C GLY A 3 2.97 8.01 -27.29
N ALA A 4 3.70 6.92 -27.04
CA ALA A 4 3.14 5.67 -26.59
C ALA A 4 2.32 5.92 -25.31
N MET A 5 1.07 5.52 -25.37
CA MET A 5 0.04 5.71 -24.35
C MET A 5 0.52 5.15 -23.00
N ARG A 6 0.99 6.04 -22.10
CA ARG A 6 1.48 5.74 -20.74
C ARG A 6 0.36 5.30 -19.79
N TRP A 7 -0.66 4.59 -20.26
CA TRP A 7 -1.82 4.18 -19.47
C TRP A 7 -1.52 3.02 -18.51
N ARG A 8 -0.32 2.41 -18.61
CA ARG A 8 0.16 1.32 -17.76
C ARG A 8 0.74 1.82 -16.43
N THR A 9 1.41 2.97 -16.44
CA THR A 9 1.96 3.63 -15.24
C THR A 9 0.91 4.03 -14.18
N PRO A 10 -0.28 4.56 -14.54
CA PRO A 10 -1.27 4.91 -13.53
C PRO A 10 -1.89 3.69 -12.87
N ILE A 11 -2.03 2.53 -13.55
CA ILE A 11 -2.72 1.35 -12.97
C ILE A 11 -1.94 0.79 -11.77
N GLY A 12 -0.63 0.62 -11.89
CA GLY A 12 0.20 0.21 -10.75
C GLY A 12 0.17 1.23 -9.61
N GLY A 13 0.18 2.52 -9.93
CA GLY A 13 0.01 3.60 -8.94
C GLY A 13 -1.37 3.58 -8.27
N LEU A 14 -2.44 3.35 -9.03
CA LEU A 14 -3.81 3.30 -8.55
C LEU A 14 -4.02 2.09 -7.64
N ALA A 15 -3.46 0.93 -8.00
CA ALA A 15 -3.46 -0.26 -7.15
C ALA A 15 -2.76 -0.01 -5.80
N ILE A 16 -1.62 0.69 -5.80
CA ILE A 16 -0.94 1.10 -4.57
C ILE A 16 -1.82 2.06 -3.76
N LEU A 17 -2.44 3.06 -4.40
CA LEU A 17 -3.30 4.03 -3.72
C LEU A 17 -4.53 3.37 -3.10
N VAL A 18 -5.20 2.49 -3.83
CA VAL A 18 -6.38 1.74 -3.35
C VAL A 18 -5.98 0.80 -2.22
N GLY A 19 -4.88 0.05 -2.39
CA GLY A 19 -4.34 -0.82 -1.34
C GLY A 19 -4.00 -0.02 -0.08
N LEU A 20 -3.30 1.11 -0.24
CA LEU A 20 -2.91 1.98 0.87
C LEU A 20 -4.13 2.56 1.58
N ALA A 21 -5.15 2.96 0.84
CA ALA A 21 -6.40 3.46 1.43
C ALA A 21 -7.10 2.37 2.27
N LEU A 22 -7.27 1.16 1.71
CA LEU A 22 -7.87 0.03 2.43
C LEU A 22 -7.06 -0.33 3.68
N TYR A 23 -5.74 -0.32 3.57
CA TYR A 23 -4.87 -0.61 4.69
C TYR A 23 -4.89 0.47 5.77
N ALA A 24 -4.88 1.74 5.38
CA ALA A 24 -4.99 2.84 6.32
C ALA A 24 -6.30 2.77 7.11
N VAL A 25 -7.42 2.43 6.43
CA VAL A 25 -8.70 2.20 7.10
C VAL A 25 -8.61 1.02 8.06
N ALA A 26 -8.05 -0.11 7.64
CA ALA A 26 -7.89 -1.28 8.51
C ALA A 26 -7.01 -0.99 9.73
N ALA A 27 -5.87 -0.33 9.52
CA ALA A 27 -4.92 0.06 10.56
C ALA A 27 -5.54 1.07 11.53
N ALA A 28 -6.27 2.08 11.04
CA ALA A 28 -6.99 3.04 11.88
C ALA A 28 -8.11 2.36 12.69
N THR A 29 -8.82 1.41 12.08
CA THR A 29 -9.90 0.68 12.75
C THR A 29 -9.36 -0.21 13.87
N LEU A 30 -8.27 -0.95 13.62
CA LEU A 30 -7.59 -1.73 14.66
C LEU A 30 -6.97 -0.80 15.72
N GLY A 31 -6.31 0.28 15.29
CA GLY A 31 -5.69 1.27 16.17
C GLY A 31 -6.69 1.96 17.11
N GLY A 32 -7.92 2.19 16.65
CA GLY A 32 -9.01 2.73 17.47
C GLY A 32 -9.62 1.72 18.43
N ALA A 33 -9.42 0.42 18.22
CA ALA A 33 -9.81 -0.63 19.16
C ALA A 33 -8.78 -0.85 20.28
N LEU A 34 -7.60 -0.23 20.18
CA LEU A 34 -6.59 -0.30 21.23
C LEU A 34 -6.93 0.63 22.42
N PRO A 35 -6.60 0.22 23.65
CA PRO A 35 -6.79 1.06 24.84
C PRO A 35 -5.94 2.35 24.77
N ASP A 36 -6.40 3.40 25.47
CA ASP A 36 -5.79 4.74 25.54
C ASP A 36 -4.39 4.75 26.18
N ASN A 37 -3.43 4.18 25.47
CA ASN A 37 -2.03 4.13 25.83
C ASN A 37 -1.22 4.70 24.67
N ALA A 38 -0.75 5.93 24.82
CA ALA A 38 0.01 6.64 23.78
C ALA A 38 1.23 5.84 23.30
N LEU A 39 1.90 5.12 24.22
CA LEU A 39 3.05 4.28 23.88
C LEU A 39 2.66 3.08 23.01
N LEU A 40 1.51 2.46 23.30
CA LEU A 40 1.03 1.31 22.54
C LEU A 40 0.53 1.72 21.16
N GLN A 41 -0.15 2.87 21.05
CA GLN A 41 -0.49 3.47 19.76
C GLN A 41 0.77 3.78 18.94
N ALA A 42 1.79 4.38 19.53
CA ALA A 42 3.03 4.70 18.82
C ALA A 42 3.71 3.44 18.25
N VAL A 43 3.86 2.38 19.08
CA VAL A 43 4.43 1.10 18.64
C VAL A 43 3.53 0.43 17.58
N TYR A 44 2.21 0.48 17.76
CA TYR A 44 1.25 -0.07 16.81
C TYR A 44 1.36 0.60 15.44
N TYR A 45 1.36 1.93 15.37
CA TYR A 45 1.47 2.66 14.11
C TYR A 45 2.85 2.46 13.45
N LEU A 46 3.93 2.35 14.24
CA LEU A 46 5.26 1.99 13.71
C LEU A 46 5.25 0.59 13.11
N ALA A 47 4.70 -0.38 13.83
CA ALA A 47 4.61 -1.77 13.36
C ALA A 47 3.68 -1.88 12.14
N ALA A 48 2.57 -1.16 12.11
CA ALA A 48 1.66 -1.10 10.97
C ALA A 48 2.38 -0.50 9.74
N GLY A 49 3.11 0.60 9.90
CA GLY A 49 3.94 1.15 8.83
C GLY A 49 4.97 0.16 8.28
N LEU A 50 5.63 -0.61 9.15
CA LEU A 50 6.56 -1.66 8.73
C LEU A 50 5.85 -2.84 8.04
N LEU A 51 4.70 -3.25 8.58
CA LEU A 51 3.91 -4.34 8.02
C LEU A 51 3.41 -3.98 6.61
N TRP A 52 3.16 -2.70 6.34
CA TRP A 52 2.78 -2.19 5.02
C TRP A 52 3.85 -2.36 3.93
N ILE A 53 5.13 -2.52 4.30
CA ILE A 53 6.21 -2.74 3.33
C ILE A 53 5.96 -4.04 2.54
N PHE A 54 5.43 -5.08 3.20
CA PHE A 54 5.16 -6.37 2.58
C PHE A 54 4.12 -6.30 1.44
N PRO A 55 2.89 -5.77 1.67
CA PRO A 55 1.92 -5.57 0.60
C PRO A 55 2.39 -4.55 -0.44
N ALA A 56 3.11 -3.49 -0.06
CA ALA A 56 3.66 -2.54 -1.03
C ALA A 56 4.63 -3.23 -2.01
N VAL A 57 5.53 -4.09 -1.50
CA VAL A 57 6.46 -4.87 -2.34
C VAL A 57 5.71 -5.91 -3.17
N TRP A 58 4.68 -6.55 -2.63
CA TRP A 58 3.87 -7.52 -3.35
C TRP A 58 3.10 -6.87 -4.52
N ILE A 59 2.42 -5.74 -4.29
CA ILE A 59 1.72 -4.97 -5.33
C ILE A 59 2.69 -4.46 -6.39
N MET A 60 3.85 -3.91 -5.97
CA MET A 60 4.86 -3.48 -6.94
C MET A 60 5.47 -4.65 -7.72
N GLY A 61 5.60 -5.82 -7.10
CA GLY A 61 6.04 -7.04 -7.76
C GLY A 61 5.03 -7.58 -8.76
N TRP A 62 3.74 -7.48 -8.45
CA TRP A 62 2.64 -7.81 -9.35
C TRP A 62 2.59 -6.83 -10.53
N ALA A 63 2.62 -5.52 -10.26
CA ALA A 63 2.64 -4.48 -11.28
C ALA A 63 3.83 -4.63 -12.25
N ARG A 64 5.00 -5.07 -11.77
CA ARG A 64 6.17 -5.36 -12.61
C ARG A 64 6.09 -6.68 -13.40
N ARG A 65 5.28 -7.65 -12.96
CA ARG A 65 5.13 -8.94 -13.65
C ARG A 65 4.24 -8.84 -14.88
N ASP A 66 3.27 -7.93 -14.87
CA ASP A 66 2.41 -7.64 -16.03
C ASP A 66 3.12 -6.80 -17.11
N ASP A 67 4.36 -6.37 -16.86
CA ASP A 67 5.23 -5.75 -17.86
C ASP A 67 6.01 -6.78 -18.70
N GLY A 68 5.91 -8.07 -18.35
CA GLY A 68 6.65 -9.18 -18.95
C GLY A 68 5.94 -9.97 -20.05
N GLU A 69 5.04 -9.36 -20.81
CA GLU A 69 4.58 -9.90 -22.11
C GLU A 69 5.26 -9.13 -23.26
N SER A 70 6.48 -9.54 -23.59
CA SER A 70 7.08 -9.37 -24.92
C SER A 70 8.21 -10.38 -25.11
#